data_AF-A0A2H5ZMS3-F1
#
_entry.id   AF-A0A2H5ZMS3-F1
#
_cell.length_a   1.000
_cell.length_b   1.000
_cell.length_c   1.000
_cell.angle_alpha   90.00
_cell.angle_beta   90.00
_cell.angle_gamma   90.00
#
_symmetry.space_group_name_H-M   'P 1'
#
loop_
_entity.id
_entity.type
_entity.pdbx_description
1 polymer ?
#
loop_
_entity_poly.entity_id
_entity_poly.type
_entity_poly.pdbx_seq_one_letter_code
_entity_poly.pdbx_strand_id
1 'polypeptide(L)'
;MQIQTAIGTERKKVLEGLASNRAAAAMAMLLPGALWAKHGLQHPLGNDFEGFPDFVPQEITEAHIDAACRQVTPELLGDGIFAGSVDDIVAEVRPLVAAGLRHVVIWNIGPLATGAGPGDLLRLALLIRKLRRIPLPS
;
A
#
# COMPACT_ATOMS: atom_id res chain seq x y z
N MET A 1 -2.17 -14.12 -1.12
CA MET A 1 -1.96 -12.87 -0.35
C MET A 1 -2.28 -11.68 -1.25
N GLN A 2 -2.99 -10.67 -0.75
CA GLN A 2 -3.16 -9.41 -1.47
C GLN A 2 -2.12 -8.41 -0.98
N ILE A 3 -1.50 -7.65 -1.88
CA ILE A 3 -0.57 -6.58 -1.53
C ILE A 3 -0.94 -5.28 -2.21
N GLN A 4 -0.85 -4.19 -1.47
CA GLN A 4 -0.86 -2.84 -2.05
C GLN A 4 0.57 -2.46 -2.41
N THR A 5 0.77 -1.97 -3.63
CA THR A 5 2.08 -1.55 -4.12
C THR A 5 2.04 -0.09 -4.57
N ALA A 6 3.11 0.65 -4.28
CA ALA A 6 3.34 1.99 -4.79
C ALA A 6 4.67 2.02 -5.55
N ILE A 7 4.63 1.70 -6.83
CA ILE A 7 5.84 1.54 -7.65
C ILE A 7 6.31 2.91 -8.16
N GLY A 8 7.41 3.39 -7.62
CA GLY A 8 8.05 4.66 -7.97
C GLY A 8 9.52 4.49 -8.34
N THR A 9 10.24 5.59 -8.48
CA THR A 9 11.72 5.58 -8.61
C THR A 9 12.42 5.63 -7.26
N GLU A 10 11.77 6.21 -6.24
CA GLU A 10 12.30 6.42 -4.91
C GLU A 10 11.18 6.22 -3.88
N ARG A 11 11.43 5.40 -2.85
CA ARG A 11 10.44 5.05 -1.83
C ARG A 11 9.89 6.28 -1.10
N LYS A 12 10.78 7.16 -0.64
CA LYS A 12 10.39 8.37 0.10
C LYS A 12 9.44 9.24 -0.72
N LYS A 13 9.83 9.56 -1.96
CA LYS A 13 9.04 10.41 -2.85
C LYS A 13 7.66 9.85 -3.18
N VAL A 14 7.54 8.54 -3.40
CA VAL A 14 6.23 7.93 -3.68
C VAL A 14 5.33 7.95 -2.44
N LEU A 15 5.88 7.70 -1.25
CA LEU A 15 5.13 7.75 0.00
C LEU A 15 4.68 9.18 0.36
N GLU A 16 5.52 10.19 0.17
CA GLU A 16 5.16 11.61 0.33
C GLU A 16 4.06 12.02 -0.64
N GLY A 17 4.15 11.57 -1.90
CA GLY A 17 3.11 11.82 -2.91
C GLY A 17 1.77 11.17 -2.55
N LEU A 18 1.79 9.94 -2.02
CA LEU A 18 0.58 9.27 -1.53
C LEU A 18 0.00 9.98 -0.30
N ALA A 19 0.82 10.32 0.70
CA ALA A 19 0.35 10.98 1.92
C ALA A 19 -0.31 12.35 1.63
N SER A 20 0.08 13.01 0.53
CA SER A 20 -0.51 14.27 0.09
C SER A 20 -1.78 14.12 -0.76
N ASN A 21 -2.19 12.90 -1.10
CA ASN A 21 -3.31 12.62 -1.99
C ASN A 21 -4.55 12.15 -1.22
N ARG A 22 -5.68 12.85 -1.37
CA ARG A 22 -6.95 12.53 -0.68
C ARG A 22 -7.45 11.11 -0.95
N ALA A 23 -7.32 10.61 -2.18
CA ALA A 23 -7.75 9.25 -2.51
C ALA A 23 -6.84 8.21 -1.84
N ALA A 24 -5.53 8.46 -1.78
CA ALA A 24 -4.61 7.59 -1.05
C ALA A 24 -4.85 7.62 0.46
N ALA A 25 -5.20 8.79 1.03
CA ALA A 25 -5.62 8.89 2.42
C ALA A 25 -6.89 8.07 2.70
N ALA A 26 -7.87 8.10 1.78
CA ALA A 26 -9.06 7.25 1.90
C ALA A 26 -8.71 5.76 1.84
N MET A 27 -7.78 5.36 0.97
CA MET A 27 -7.29 3.97 0.89
C MET A 27 -6.51 3.53 2.13
N ALA A 28 -5.84 4.45 2.82
CA ALA A 28 -5.12 4.15 4.05
C ALA A 28 -6.06 3.71 5.19
N MET A 29 -7.35 4.07 5.15
CA MET A 29 -8.37 3.57 6.08
C MET A 29 -8.66 2.07 5.92
N LEU A 30 -8.13 1.41 4.89
CA LEU A 30 -8.22 -0.04 4.73
C LEU A 30 -7.13 -0.79 5.51
N LEU A 31 -6.18 -0.05 6.08
CA LEU A 31 -5.14 -0.61 6.94
C LEU A 31 -5.70 -0.85 8.34
N PRO A 32 -5.28 -1.91 9.06
CA PRO A 32 -5.81 -2.20 10.39
C PRO A 32 -5.51 -1.08 11.40
N GLY A 33 -6.41 -0.87 12.36
CA GLY A 33 -6.24 0.14 13.41
C GLY A 33 -5.00 -0.09 14.27
N ALA A 34 -4.59 -1.34 14.47
CA ALA A 34 -3.34 -1.69 15.14
C ALA A 34 -2.09 -1.10 14.45
N LEU A 35 -2.10 -1.00 13.11
CA LEU A 35 -1.00 -0.38 12.37
C LEU A 35 -0.97 1.13 12.63
N TRP A 36 -2.12 1.80 12.63
CA TRP A 36 -2.21 3.23 12.96
C TRP A 36 -1.74 3.50 14.39
N ALA A 37 -2.15 2.66 15.34
CA ALA A 37 -1.73 2.76 16.74
C ALA A 37 -0.21 2.59 16.92
N LYS A 38 0.46 1.76 16.11
CA LYS A 38 1.94 1.62 16.09
C LYS A 38 2.64 2.96 15.79
N HIS A 39 2.00 3.82 15.02
CA HIS A 39 2.48 5.18 14.72
C HIS A 39 1.93 6.26 15.67
N GLY A 40 1.22 5.87 16.74
CA GLY A 40 0.59 6.80 17.68
C GLY A 40 -0.63 7.54 17.13
N LEU A 41 -1.23 7.04 16.04
CA LEU A 41 -2.37 7.64 15.36
C LEU A 41 -3.67 6.93 15.76
N GLN A 42 -4.80 7.61 15.54
CA GLN A 42 -6.13 7.04 15.75
C GLN A 42 -6.76 6.68 14.41
N HIS A 43 -7.19 5.42 14.27
CA HIS A 43 -7.79 4.96 13.02
C HIS A 43 -9.15 5.64 12.80
N PRO A 44 -9.43 6.20 11.61
CA PRO A 44 -10.68 6.94 11.35
C PRO A 44 -11.97 6.13 11.52
N LEU A 45 -11.89 4.80 11.37
CA LEU A 45 -13.02 3.87 11.56
C LEU A 45 -13.00 3.17 12.93
N GLY A 46 -12.15 3.62 13.86
CA GLY A 46 -11.97 3.02 15.17
C GLY A 46 -10.72 2.15 15.26
N ASN A 47 -10.09 2.13 16.45
CA ASN A 47 -8.79 1.48 16.67
C ASN A 47 -8.84 -0.06 16.59
N ASP A 48 -10.03 -0.65 16.76
CA ASP A 48 -10.26 -2.09 16.68
C ASP A 48 -10.58 -2.57 15.25
N PHE A 49 -10.55 -1.68 14.25
CA PHE A 49 -10.79 -2.02 12.85
C PHE A 49 -9.76 -3.04 12.33
N GLU A 50 -10.19 -4.21 11.86
CA GLU A 50 -9.27 -5.30 11.47
C GLU A 50 -8.72 -5.16 10.04
N GLY A 51 -9.22 -4.20 9.26
CA GLY A 51 -8.75 -3.89 7.92
C GLY A 51 -9.82 -4.11 6.84
N PHE A 52 -9.38 -4.33 5.60
CA PHE A 52 -10.26 -4.47 4.43
C PHE A 52 -11.48 -5.40 4.59
N PRO A 53 -11.41 -6.57 5.27
CA PRO A 53 -12.58 -7.44 5.47
C PRO A 53 -13.74 -6.78 6.22
N ASP A 54 -13.46 -5.82 7.12
CA ASP A 54 -14.46 -5.10 7.92
C ASP A 54 -14.96 -3.82 7.24
N PHE A 55 -14.45 -3.52 6.04
CA PHE A 55 -14.77 -2.27 5.36
C PHE A 55 -16.16 -2.31 4.72
N VAL A 56 -17.04 -1.41 5.18
CA VAL A 56 -18.40 -1.22 4.62
C VAL A 56 -18.45 0.11 3.86
N PRO A 57 -18.38 0.12 2.51
CA PRO A 57 -18.29 1.35 1.73
C PRO A 57 -19.42 2.35 1.97
N GLN A 58 -20.63 1.87 2.25
CA GLN A 58 -21.83 2.69 2.45
C GLN A 58 -21.82 3.44 3.78
N GLU A 59 -20.99 3.03 4.74
CA GLU A 59 -20.88 3.65 6.07
C GLU A 59 -19.77 4.69 6.14
N ILE A 60 -19.00 4.85 5.06
CA ILE A 60 -17.90 5.81 5.00
C ILE A 60 -18.45 7.22 4.76
N THR A 61 -18.09 8.13 5.66
CA THR A 61 -18.50 9.53 5.60
C THR A 61 -17.33 10.43 5.17
N GLU A 62 -17.66 11.64 4.72
CA GLU A 62 -16.66 12.67 4.43
C GLU A 62 -15.77 12.98 5.64
N ALA A 63 -16.33 12.93 6.85
CA ALA A 63 -15.60 13.16 8.09
C ALA A 63 -14.52 12.09 8.34
N HIS A 64 -14.77 10.82 7.97
CA HIS A 64 -13.76 9.76 8.04
C HIS A 64 -12.60 10.04 7.09
N ILE A 65 -12.91 10.44 5.84
CA ILE A 65 -11.89 10.76 4.83
C ILE A 65 -11.07 11.98 5.27
N ASP A 66 -11.71 13.01 5.83
CA ASP A 66 -11.00 14.19 6.35
C ASP A 66 -10.11 13.85 7.55
N ALA A 67 -10.58 12.99 8.45
CA ALA A 67 -9.76 12.49 9.56
C ALA A 67 -8.55 11.70 9.05
N ALA A 68 -8.72 10.89 8.00
CA ALA A 68 -7.60 10.22 7.33
C ALA A 68 -6.61 11.21 6.73
N CYS A 69 -7.09 12.19 5.95
CA CYS A 69 -6.24 13.22 5.32
C CYS A 69 -5.37 13.98 6.34
N ARG A 70 -5.87 14.20 7.56
CA ARG A 70 -5.13 14.90 8.62
C ARG A 70 -4.07 14.04 9.30
N GLN A 71 -4.22 12.72 9.29
CA GLN A 71 -3.41 11.80 10.11
C GLN A 71 -2.47 10.91 9.30
N VAL A 72 -2.77 10.65 8.02
CA VAL A 72 -1.93 9.78 7.19
C VAL A 72 -0.55 10.39 7.01
N THR A 73 0.48 9.59 7.26
CA THR A 73 1.88 9.96 7.10
C THR A 73 2.60 9.02 6.12
N PRO A 74 3.71 9.46 5.50
CA PRO A 74 4.55 8.58 4.69
C PRO A 74 5.02 7.34 5.47
N GLU A 75 5.29 7.47 6.77
CA GLU A 75 5.74 6.38 7.64
C GLU A 75 4.64 5.34 7.86
N LEU A 76 3.41 5.77 8.14
CA LEU A 76 2.25 4.87 8.25
C LEU A 76 2.05 4.06 6.97
N LEU A 77 2.05 4.76 5.83
CA LEU A 77 1.93 4.11 4.52
C LEU A 77 3.09 3.15 4.28
N GLY A 78 4.31 3.56 4.62
CA GLY A 78 5.53 2.78 4.45
C GLY A 78 5.54 1.46 5.22
N ASP A 79 4.85 1.36 6.35
CA ASP A 79 4.71 0.11 7.10
C ASP A 79 3.52 -0.75 6.61
N GLY A 80 2.56 -0.15 5.89
CA GLY A 80 1.35 -0.82 5.41
C GLY A 80 1.40 -1.30 3.96
N ILE A 81 2.28 -0.75 3.13
CA ILE A 81 2.33 -1.02 1.69
C ILE A 81 3.77 -1.29 1.20
N PHE A 82 3.86 -2.01 0.07
CA PHE A 82 5.14 -2.22 -0.62
C PHE A 82 5.43 -1.02 -1.53
N ALA A 83 6.38 -0.17 -1.15
CA ALA A 83 6.65 1.09 -1.85
C ALA A 83 8.11 1.21 -2.31
N GLY A 84 8.31 1.89 -3.45
CA GLY A 84 9.64 2.20 -3.97
C GLY A 84 9.85 1.63 -5.37
N SER A 85 11.10 1.35 -5.70
CA SER A 85 11.45 0.80 -7.00
C SER A 85 10.92 -0.63 -7.16
N VAL A 86 10.89 -1.11 -8.40
CA VAL A 86 10.55 -2.51 -8.70
C VAL A 86 11.47 -3.46 -7.92
N ASP A 87 12.74 -3.11 -7.77
CA ASP A 87 13.72 -3.96 -7.09
C ASP A 87 13.54 -3.96 -5.57
N ASP A 88 13.16 -2.83 -4.97
CA ASP A 88 12.81 -2.76 -3.54
C ASP A 88 11.64 -3.70 -3.23
N ILE A 89 10.56 -3.60 -4.02
CA ILE A 89 9.36 -4.43 -3.82
C ILE A 89 9.68 -5.92 -4.04
N VAL A 90 10.48 -6.26 -5.05
CA VAL A 90 10.92 -7.65 -5.27
C VAL A 90 11.76 -8.17 -4.10
N ALA A 91 12.63 -7.33 -3.52
CA ALA A 91 13.42 -7.69 -2.36
C ALA A 91 12.54 -7.96 -1.14
N GLU A 92 11.51 -7.14 -0.91
CA GLU A 92 10.55 -7.34 0.20
C GLU A 92 9.65 -8.58 0.01
N VAL A 93 9.28 -8.92 -1.24
CA VAL A 93 8.45 -10.11 -1.51
C VAL A 93 9.25 -11.42 -1.43
N ARG A 94 10.56 -11.40 -1.70
CA ARG A 94 11.40 -12.61 -1.76
C ARG A 94 11.37 -13.46 -0.47
N PRO A 95 11.50 -12.88 0.75
CA PRO A 95 11.34 -13.64 1.99
C PRO A 95 9.97 -14.32 2.12
N LEU A 96 8.90 -13.68 1.63
CA LEU A 96 7.55 -14.25 1.68
C LEU A 96 7.43 -15.47 0.77
N VAL A 97 8.04 -15.44 -0.41
CA VAL A 97 8.12 -16.61 -1.32
C VAL A 97 8.93 -17.73 -0.67
N ALA A 98 10.07 -17.41 -0.03
CA ALA A 98 10.86 -18.38 0.71
C ALA A 98 10.08 -19.02 1.86
N ALA A 99 9.18 -18.27 2.51
CA ALA A 99 8.25 -18.75 3.53
C ALA A 99 7.02 -19.51 2.97
N GLY A 100 6.96 -19.72 1.65
CA GLY A 100 5.95 -20.55 1.01
C GLY A 100 4.88 -19.80 0.20
N LEU A 101 4.92 -18.47 0.12
CA LEU A 101 3.99 -17.70 -0.71
C LEU A 101 4.03 -18.14 -2.18
N ARG A 102 2.89 -18.59 -2.72
CA ARG A 102 2.74 -19.00 -4.13
C ARG A 102 1.87 -18.08 -4.98
N HIS A 103 0.93 -17.37 -4.36
CA HIS A 103 -0.06 -16.55 -5.06
C HIS A 103 -0.14 -15.15 -4.45
N VAL A 104 0.07 -14.14 -5.30
CA VAL A 104 -0.05 -12.72 -4.93
C VAL A 104 -1.03 -12.00 -5.86
N VAL A 105 -1.92 -11.20 -5.28
CA VAL A 105 -2.78 -10.25 -6.00
C VAL A 105 -2.22 -8.86 -5.75
N ILE A 106 -1.94 -8.11 -6.81
CA ILE A 106 -1.26 -6.82 -6.73
C ILE A 106 -2.26 -5.69 -7.00
N TRP A 107 -2.35 -4.76 -6.05
CA TRP A 107 -3.09 -3.51 -6.18
C TRP A 107 -2.11 -2.36 -6.31
N ASN A 108 -1.86 -1.90 -7.55
CA ASN A 108 -0.91 -0.81 -7.79
C ASN A 108 -1.58 0.56 -7.61
N ILE A 109 -1.26 1.21 -6.49
CA ILE A 109 -1.76 2.55 -6.13
C ILE A 109 -0.75 3.66 -6.42
N GLY A 110 0.45 3.31 -6.90
CA GLY A 110 1.49 4.28 -7.31
C GLY A 110 0.99 5.39 -8.24
N PRO A 111 0.06 5.13 -9.20
CA PRO A 111 -0.54 6.18 -10.02
C PRO A 111 -1.17 7.35 -9.26
N LEU A 112 -1.65 7.14 -8.02
CA LEU A 112 -2.19 8.21 -7.17
C LEU A 112 -1.11 9.22 -6.74
N ALA A 113 0.14 8.79 -6.61
CA ALA A 113 1.27 9.66 -6.29
C ALA A 113 1.93 10.29 -7.52
N THR A 114 1.88 9.63 -8.68
CA THR A 114 2.58 10.07 -9.90
C THR A 114 1.71 10.89 -10.86
N GLY A 115 0.39 10.94 -10.62
CA GLY A 115 -0.58 11.56 -11.54
C GLY A 115 -0.98 10.66 -12.71
N ALA A 116 -0.67 9.36 -12.64
CA ALA A 116 -0.93 8.30 -13.62
C ALA A 116 -0.35 8.57 -15.03
N GLY A 117 0.64 7.77 -15.44
CA GLY A 117 1.19 7.84 -16.80
C GLY A 117 1.64 6.49 -17.36
N PRO A 118 2.05 6.44 -18.64
CA PRO A 118 2.51 5.20 -19.30
C PRO A 118 3.66 4.50 -18.56
N GLY A 119 4.50 5.28 -17.87
CA GLY A 119 5.57 4.74 -17.03
C GLY A 119 5.07 3.84 -15.89
N ASP A 120 3.88 4.07 -15.36
CA ASP A 120 3.33 3.27 -14.25
C ASP A 120 2.87 1.88 -14.72
N LEU A 121 2.30 1.79 -15.92
CA LEU A 121 1.98 0.52 -16.58
C LEU A 121 3.25 -0.29 -16.85
N LEU A 122 4.30 0.37 -17.37
CA LEU A 122 5.59 -0.28 -17.62
C LEU A 122 6.20 -0.81 -16.31
N ARG A 123 6.21 -0.02 -15.24
CA ARG A 123 6.72 -0.43 -13.92
C ARG A 123 5.96 -1.62 -13.36
N LEU A 124 4.63 -1.62 -13.46
CA LEU A 124 3.81 -2.76 -13.05
C LEU A 124 4.12 -4.02 -13.86
N ALA A 125 4.26 -3.91 -15.19
CA ALA A 125 4.64 -5.02 -16.05
C ALA A 125 6.02 -5.58 -15.69
N LEU A 126 6.99 -4.71 -15.38
CA LEU A 126 8.33 -5.10 -14.93
C LEU A 126 8.29 -5.80 -13.57
N LEU A 127 7.50 -5.30 -12.62
CA LEU A 127 7.29 -5.94 -11.33
C LEU A 127 6.74 -7.36 -11.50
N ILE A 128 5.65 -7.52 -12.25
CA ILE A 128 5.05 -8.84 -12.54
C ILE A 128 6.10 -9.76 -13.17
N ARG A 129 6.87 -9.26 -14.16
CA ARG A 129 7.93 -10.04 -14.81
C ARG A 129 9.01 -10.50 -13.82
N LYS A 130 9.45 -9.65 -12.89
CA LYS A 130 10.48 -9.99 -11.90
C LYS A 130 9.95 -10.93 -10.81
N LEU A 131 8.73 -10.73 -10.32
CA LEU A 131 8.10 -11.61 -9.34
C LEU A 131 7.95 -13.04 -9.87
N ARG A 132 7.52 -13.22 -11.13
CA ARG A 132 7.43 -14.55 -11.78
C ARG A 132 8.78 -15.28 -11.91
N ARG A 133 9.91 -14.58 -11.76
CA ARG A 133 11.26 -15.15 -11.85
C ARG A 133 11.85 -15.52 -10.48
N ILE A 134 11.15 -15.22 -9.38
CA ILE A 134 11.59 -15.68 -8.06
C ILE A 134 11.39 -17.20 -8.01
N PRO A 135 12.45 -17.99 -7.73
CA PRO A 135 12.32 -19.44 -7.58
C PRO A 135 11.37 -19.77 -6.43
N LEU A 136 10.48 -20.75 -6.66
CA LEU A 136 9.62 -21.28 -5.60
C LEU A 136 10.42 -22.32 -4.80
N PRO A 137 10.28 -22.36 -3.46
CA PRO A 137 10.89 -23.42 -2.68
C PRO A 137 10.28 -24.77 -3.07
N SER A 138 11.10 -25.82 -3.11
CA SER A 138 10.72 -27.20 -3.46
C SER A 138 9.71 -27.78 -2.49
#